data_AF-A0A9Q0ZZV4-F1
#
_entry.id   AF-A0A9Q0ZZV4-F1
#
_cell.length_a   1.000
_cell.length_b   1.000
_cell.length_c   1.000
_cell.angle_alpha   90.00
_cell.angle_beta   90.00
_cell.angle_gamma   90.00
#
_symmetry.space_group_name_H-M   'P 1'
#
loop_
_entity.id
_entity.type
_entity.pdbx_description
1 polymer ?
#
loop_
_entity_poly.entity_id
_entity_poly.type
_entity_poly.pdbx_seq_one_letter_code
_entity_poly.pdbx_strand_id
1 'polypeptide(L)'
;MAFAPDGLIEGFYDPDACNPEEGKFIMGLQFHPERMRQDGTDMFDYPGCPMAYQEFVKAVIAYQKKLDSTISVPRPLKLDQAMEKKRKVIIKSFSLARNIYTTGQKMNPSKESELQPGAEFLESNTALSIEQENRLKQMGATVRNAGSYIERLKMNEEREKMAETVMGKMSVEQLSDLLSFYHMMGQVCSELLERKLNGFVHGIGS
;
A
#
# COMPACT_ATOMS: atom_id res chain seq x y z
N MET A 1 12.41 27.46 -19.29
CA MET A 1 11.45 27.86 -18.23
C MET A 1 10.18 28.40 -18.87
N ALA A 2 9.02 28.13 -18.28
CA ALA A 2 7.70 28.61 -18.69
C ALA A 2 7.14 29.53 -17.60
N PHE A 3 6.61 30.69 -18.01
CA PHE A 3 6.12 31.73 -17.13
C PHE A 3 4.64 32.01 -17.39
N ALA A 4 3.90 32.23 -16.32
CA ALA A 4 2.55 32.78 -16.32
C ALA A 4 2.56 34.26 -16.78
N PRO A 5 1.41 34.81 -17.20
CA PRO A 5 1.27 36.24 -17.54
C PRO A 5 1.63 37.21 -16.40
N ASP A 6 1.57 36.76 -15.15
CA ASP A 6 1.94 37.52 -13.95
C ASP A 6 3.43 37.37 -13.56
N GLY A 7 4.19 36.58 -14.31
CA GLY A 7 5.62 36.35 -14.10
C GLY A 7 5.96 35.18 -13.17
N LEU A 8 4.98 34.43 -12.67
CA LEU A 8 5.24 33.20 -11.90
C LEU A 8 5.80 32.09 -12.78
N ILE A 9 6.72 31.28 -12.24
CA ILE A 9 7.29 30.12 -12.94
C ILE A 9 6.32 28.95 -12.84
N GLU A 10 5.62 28.64 -13.93
CA GLU A 10 4.69 27.51 -14.00
C GLU A 10 5.39 26.19 -14.33
N GLY A 11 6.54 26.27 -15.01
CA GLY A 11 7.26 25.11 -15.49
C GLY A 11 8.76 25.35 -15.63
N PHE A 12 9.54 24.36 -15.23
CA PHE A 12 10.97 24.28 -15.43
C PHE A 12 11.29 23.14 -16.39
N TYR A 13 12.21 23.41 -17.31
CA TYR A 13 12.91 22.41 -18.08
C TYR A 13 14.29 22.99 -18.41
N ASP A 14 15.28 22.12 -18.49
CA ASP A 14 16.64 22.45 -18.90
C ASP A 14 16.81 22.09 -20.39
N PRO A 15 16.96 23.08 -21.30
CA PRO A 15 17.12 22.82 -22.73
C PRO A 15 18.36 21.98 -23.06
N ASP A 16 19.42 22.06 -22.27
CA ASP A 16 20.68 21.36 -22.53
C ASP A 16 20.64 19.90 -22.02
N ALA A 17 19.76 19.61 -21.05
CA ALA A 17 19.59 18.29 -20.45
C ALA A 17 18.30 17.56 -20.86
N CYS A 18 17.33 18.25 -21.49
CA CYS A 18 16.05 17.68 -21.92
C CYS A 18 16.01 17.53 -23.44
N ASN A 19 16.17 16.29 -23.91
CA ASN A 19 15.96 15.90 -25.30
C ASN A 19 15.11 14.62 -25.36
N PRO A 20 13.79 14.75 -25.53
CA PRO A 20 12.88 13.61 -25.59
C PRO A 20 13.22 12.61 -26.70
N GLU A 21 13.79 13.05 -27.83
CA GLU A 21 14.18 12.16 -28.93
C GLU A 21 15.36 11.25 -28.58
N GLU A 22 16.23 11.70 -27.68
CA GLU A 22 17.37 10.91 -27.17
C GLU A 22 17.04 10.13 -25.89
N GLY A 23 15.80 10.24 -25.41
CA GLY A 23 15.35 9.65 -24.15
C GLY A 23 15.87 10.37 -22.89
N LYS A 24 16.24 11.64 -23.01
CA LYS A 24 16.59 12.50 -21.88
C LYS A 24 15.42 13.41 -21.57
N PHE A 25 14.89 13.37 -20.36
CA PHE A 25 13.74 14.19 -20.01
C PHE A 25 13.88 14.72 -18.58
N ILE A 26 13.84 16.05 -18.45
CA ILE A 26 13.76 16.74 -17.17
C ILE A 26 12.77 17.89 -17.29
N MET A 27 11.70 17.79 -16.53
CA MET A 27 10.66 18.80 -16.46
C MET A 27 10.09 18.82 -15.05
N GLY A 28 9.91 20.02 -14.49
CA GLY A 28 9.20 20.24 -13.24
C GLY A 28 8.04 21.18 -13.50
N LEU A 29 6.86 20.86 -12.98
CA LEU A 29 5.67 21.70 -13.12
C LEU A 29 5.24 22.16 -11.73
N GLN A 30 4.82 23.42 -11.61
CA GLN A 30 4.26 23.94 -10.36
C GLN A 30 2.85 23.41 -10.12
N PHE A 31 2.13 23.10 -11.19
CA PHE A 31 0.79 22.54 -11.16
C PHE A 31 0.81 21.01 -11.32
N HIS A 32 -0.36 20.41 -11.14
CA HIS A 32 -0.59 18.97 -11.10
C HIS A 32 -1.51 18.54 -12.27
N PRO A 33 -0.96 18.28 -13.47
CA PRO A 33 -1.76 17.90 -14.63
C PRO A 33 -2.60 16.64 -14.38
N GLU A 34 -2.16 15.76 -13.48
CA GLU A 34 -2.87 14.54 -13.10
C GLU A 34 -4.20 14.80 -12.41
N ARG A 35 -4.30 15.93 -11.68
CA ARG A 35 -5.53 16.34 -11.00
C ARG A 35 -6.50 17.09 -11.92
N MET A 36 -6.00 17.51 -13.07
CA MET A 36 -6.75 18.24 -14.11
C MET A 36 -7.29 17.30 -15.18
N ARG A 37 -7.19 15.97 -14.99
CA ARG A 37 -7.77 14.97 -15.86
C ARG A 37 -9.16 14.62 -15.37
N GLN A 38 -10.14 14.61 -16.28
CA GLN A 38 -11.51 14.24 -15.95
C GLN A 38 -11.65 12.72 -15.78
N ASP A 39 -12.39 12.30 -14.75
CA ASP A 39 -12.57 10.89 -14.40
C ASP A 39 -13.13 10.08 -15.58
N GLY A 40 -12.46 8.99 -15.92
CA GLY A 40 -12.89 8.07 -16.97
C GLY A 40 -12.72 8.58 -18.40
N THR A 41 -12.07 9.75 -18.60
CA THR A 41 -11.80 10.30 -19.94
C THR A 41 -10.32 10.68 -20.13
N ASP A 42 -9.93 10.90 -21.37
CA ASP A 42 -8.61 11.45 -21.74
C ASP A 42 -8.66 12.98 -21.90
N MET A 43 -9.73 13.62 -21.42
CA MET A 43 -9.90 15.06 -21.46
C MET A 43 -9.26 15.70 -20.23
N PHE A 44 -8.58 16.82 -20.47
CA PHE A 44 -7.96 17.63 -19.43
C PHE A 44 -8.61 19.01 -19.41
N ASP A 45 -8.68 19.61 -18.23
CA ASP A 45 -9.28 20.93 -18.03
C ASP A 45 -8.54 22.03 -18.79
N TYR A 46 -7.24 21.83 -19.04
CA TYR A 46 -6.41 22.73 -19.83
C TYR A 46 -5.74 22.01 -21.01
N PRO A 47 -5.72 22.65 -22.20
CA PRO A 47 -5.20 22.02 -23.43
C PRO A 47 -3.70 21.71 -23.39
N GLY A 48 -2.93 22.36 -22.50
CA GLY A 48 -1.49 22.14 -22.34
C GLY A 48 -1.13 20.94 -21.44
N CYS A 49 -2.05 20.44 -20.61
CA CYS A 49 -1.78 19.36 -19.68
C CYS A 49 -1.34 18.03 -20.34
N PRO A 50 -1.95 17.60 -21.47
CA PRO A 50 -1.51 16.37 -22.15
C PRO A 50 -0.07 16.43 -22.65
N MET A 51 0.43 17.60 -23.03
CA MET A 51 1.72 17.76 -23.70
C MET A 51 2.89 17.28 -22.84
N ALA A 52 2.84 17.56 -21.53
CA ALA A 52 3.89 17.12 -20.60
C ALA A 52 4.02 15.59 -20.56
N TYR A 53 2.89 14.88 -20.58
CA TYR A 53 2.88 13.41 -20.62
C TYR A 53 3.28 12.86 -21.98
N GLN A 54 2.85 13.50 -23.08
CA GLN A 54 3.23 13.06 -24.42
C GLN A 54 4.75 13.12 -24.62
N GLU A 55 5.38 14.22 -24.22
CA GLU A 55 6.84 14.37 -24.29
C GLU A 55 7.57 13.41 -23.33
N PHE A 56 7.02 13.18 -22.14
CA PHE A 56 7.56 12.19 -21.20
C PHE A 56 7.51 10.77 -21.80
N VAL A 57 6.36 10.35 -22.33
CA VAL A 57 6.19 9.03 -22.94
C VAL A 57 7.12 8.85 -24.14
N LYS A 58 7.26 9.90 -24.97
CA LYS A 58 8.19 9.91 -26.09
C LYS A 58 9.63 9.68 -25.63
N ALA A 59 10.05 10.38 -24.57
CA ALA A 59 11.37 10.16 -23.97
C ALA A 59 11.56 8.76 -23.40
N VAL A 60 10.55 8.20 -22.73
CA VAL A 60 10.59 6.84 -22.21
C VAL A 60 10.75 5.83 -23.35
N ILE A 61 10.00 5.98 -24.44
CA ILE A 61 10.11 5.10 -25.62
C ILE A 61 11.50 5.20 -26.25
N ALA A 62 12.03 6.42 -26.43
CA ALA A 62 13.37 6.63 -26.97
C ALA A 62 14.46 6.02 -26.07
N TYR A 63 14.34 6.21 -24.75
CA TYR A 63 15.23 5.63 -23.75
C TYR A 63 15.16 4.11 -23.75
N GLN A 64 13.95 3.54 -23.82
CA GLN A 64 13.74 2.10 -23.92
C GLN A 64 14.38 1.54 -25.19
N LYS A 65 14.16 2.14 -26.36
CA LYS A 65 14.80 1.72 -27.61
C LYS A 65 16.33 1.78 -27.53
N LYS A 66 16.87 2.81 -26.88
CA LYS A 66 18.31 2.96 -26.63
C LYS A 66 18.83 1.90 -25.67
N LEU A 67 18.07 1.57 -24.63
CA LEU A 67 18.37 0.46 -23.75
C LEU A 67 18.32 -0.84 -24.55
N ASP A 68 17.27 -1.16 -25.29
CA ASP A 68 17.15 -2.40 -26.04
C ASP A 68 18.24 -2.58 -27.11
N SER A 69 18.74 -1.48 -27.71
CA SER A 69 19.89 -1.52 -28.62
C SER A 69 21.24 -1.71 -27.91
N THR A 70 21.37 -1.21 -26.68
CA THR A 70 22.57 -1.37 -25.83
C THR A 70 22.53 -2.72 -25.07
N ILE A 71 21.33 -3.19 -24.76
CA ILE A 71 20.92 -4.46 -24.16
C ILE A 71 20.70 -5.45 -25.32
N SER A 72 21.65 -5.52 -26.26
CA SER A 72 22.06 -6.85 -26.70
C SER A 72 22.76 -7.48 -25.48
N VAL A 73 21.95 -7.98 -24.53
CA VAL A 73 22.48 -8.65 -23.35
C VAL A 73 23.46 -9.69 -23.87
N PRO A 74 24.73 -9.71 -23.43
CA PRO A 74 25.52 -10.92 -23.60
C PRO A 74 24.65 -12.03 -22.99
N ARG A 75 24.37 -13.08 -23.77
CA ARG A 75 23.63 -14.29 -23.37
C ARG A 75 23.55 -14.47 -21.85
N PRO A 76 22.39 -14.85 -21.29
CA PRO A 76 22.20 -15.00 -19.85
C PRO A 76 23.45 -15.64 -19.27
N LEU A 77 24.13 -14.89 -18.38
CA LEU A 77 25.30 -15.39 -17.66
C LEU A 77 24.93 -16.80 -17.24
N LYS A 78 25.70 -17.81 -17.69
CA LYS A 78 25.46 -19.21 -17.32
C LYS A 78 25.64 -19.30 -15.80
N LEU A 79 24.58 -19.02 -15.07
CA LEU A 79 24.51 -19.23 -13.65
C LEU A 79 24.64 -20.73 -13.46
N ASP A 80 25.53 -21.11 -12.55
CA ASP A 80 25.57 -22.48 -12.07
C ASP A 80 24.17 -22.92 -11.60
N GLN A 81 23.88 -24.22 -11.68
CA GLN A 81 22.57 -24.79 -11.40
C GLN A 81 22.08 -24.42 -9.99
N ALA A 82 23.00 -24.23 -9.04
CA ALA A 82 22.69 -23.74 -7.69
C ALA A 82 22.24 -22.27 -7.66
N MET A 83 22.89 -21.40 -8.43
CA MET A 83 22.55 -19.98 -8.48
C MET A 83 21.24 -19.74 -9.20
N GLU A 84 20.94 -20.53 -10.24
CA GLU A 84 19.65 -20.44 -10.94
C GLU A 84 18.49 -20.92 -10.06
N LYS A 85 18.71 -21.92 -9.20
CA LYS A 85 17.75 -22.31 -8.15
C LYS A 85 17.47 -21.15 -7.19
N LYS A 86 18.52 -20.48 -6.68
CA LYS A 86 18.36 -19.30 -5.79
C LYS A 86 17.64 -18.16 -6.48
N ARG A 87 17.95 -17.88 -7.75
CA ARG A 87 17.26 -16.85 -8.56
C ARG A 87 15.78 -17.16 -8.71
N LYS A 88 15.41 -18.41 -9.00
CA LYS A 88 14.00 -18.82 -9.10
C LYS A 88 13.24 -18.67 -7.79
N VAL A 89 13.87 -18.97 -6.66
CA VAL A 89 13.31 -18.72 -5.32
C VAL A 89 12.98 -17.24 -5.15
N ILE A 90 13.94 -16.36 -5.43
CA ILE A 90 13.77 -14.91 -5.31
C ILE A 90 12.61 -14.41 -6.17
N ILE A 91 12.58 -14.81 -7.45
CA ILE A 91 11.51 -14.41 -8.38
C ILE A 91 10.13 -14.88 -7.87
N LYS A 92 10.05 -16.11 -7.35
CA LYS A 92 8.81 -16.65 -6.77
C LYS A 92 8.37 -15.84 -5.55
N SER A 93 9.29 -15.48 -4.66
CA SER A 93 9.00 -14.65 -3.48
C SER A 93 8.47 -13.26 -3.86
N PHE A 94 9.10 -12.59 -4.84
CA PHE A 94 8.62 -11.28 -5.29
C PHE A 94 7.30 -11.36 -6.05
N SER A 95 7.06 -12.42 -6.82
CA SER A 95 5.75 -12.64 -7.46
C SER A 95 4.65 -12.86 -6.43
N LEU A 96 4.94 -13.62 -5.37
CA LEU A 96 4.01 -13.81 -4.25
C LEU A 96 3.72 -12.49 -3.54
N ALA A 97 4.77 -11.71 -3.22
CA ALA A 97 4.65 -10.38 -2.63
C ALA A 97 3.76 -9.47 -3.48
N ARG A 98 4.02 -9.39 -4.79
CA ARG A 98 3.23 -8.60 -5.73
C ARG A 98 1.76 -8.97 -5.68
N ASN A 99 1.45 -10.27 -5.73
CA ASN A 99 0.06 -10.75 -5.69
C ASN A 99 -0.65 -10.36 -4.38
N ILE A 100 0.04 -10.40 -3.24
CA ILE A 100 -0.52 -9.95 -1.95
C ILE A 100 -0.82 -8.46 -1.99
N TYR A 101 0.12 -7.64 -2.49
CA TYR A 101 -0.05 -6.19 -2.59
C TYR A 101 -1.15 -5.76 -3.56
N THR A 102 -1.26 -6.42 -4.72
CA THR A 102 -2.25 -6.03 -5.76
C THR A 102 -3.65 -6.54 -5.44
N THR A 103 -3.77 -7.73 -4.85
CA THR A 103 -5.07 -8.39 -4.65
C THR A 103 -5.68 -8.05 -3.28
N GLY A 104 -4.92 -7.44 -2.37
CA GLY A 104 -5.41 -7.02 -1.04
C GLY A 104 -5.84 -8.18 -0.13
N GLN A 105 -5.52 -9.41 -0.52
CA GLN A 105 -5.96 -10.62 0.17
C GLN A 105 -5.11 -10.86 1.42
N LYS A 106 -5.71 -10.71 2.61
CA LYS A 106 -5.09 -11.17 3.85
C LYS A 106 -4.85 -12.68 3.76
N MET A 107 -3.62 -13.13 4.00
CA MET A 107 -3.37 -14.55 4.21
C MET A 107 -4.19 -15.02 5.42
N ASN A 108 -4.88 -16.15 5.27
CA ASN A 108 -5.46 -16.84 6.41
C ASN A 108 -4.29 -17.36 7.27
N PRO A 109 -4.25 -17.05 8.58
CA PRO A 109 -3.17 -17.46 9.48
C PRO A 109 -3.11 -18.98 9.74
N SER A 110 -4.00 -19.76 9.12
CA SER A 110 -4.14 -21.21 9.37
C SER A 110 -3.20 -22.09 8.55
N LYS A 111 -2.33 -21.52 7.72
CA LYS A 111 -1.27 -22.28 7.06
C LYS A 111 0.06 -21.95 7.71
N GLU A 112 0.53 -22.87 8.55
CA GLU A 112 1.91 -22.88 9.03
C GLU A 112 2.85 -22.61 7.85
N SER A 113 3.63 -21.55 8.04
CA SER A 113 4.69 -20.99 7.21
C SER A 113 5.40 -21.99 6.28
N GLU A 114 4.91 -22.12 5.04
CA GLU A 114 5.66 -22.68 3.90
C GLU A 114 6.70 -21.68 3.35
N LEU A 115 6.93 -20.55 4.03
CA LEU A 115 7.82 -19.50 3.56
C LEU A 115 9.29 -19.93 3.71
N GLN A 116 10.06 -19.76 2.64
CA GLN A 116 11.49 -20.06 2.67
C GLN A 116 12.24 -19.04 3.54
N PRO A 117 13.37 -19.43 4.16
CA PRO A 117 14.21 -18.53 4.95
C PRO A 117 14.49 -17.22 4.19
N GLY A 118 14.18 -16.07 4.80
CA GLY A 118 14.30 -14.74 4.17
C GLY A 118 13.04 -14.21 3.44
N ALA A 119 11.96 -14.99 3.34
CA ALA A 119 10.64 -14.53 2.93
C ALA A 119 9.72 -14.17 4.11
N GLU A 120 10.26 -14.19 5.34
CA GLU A 120 9.60 -13.88 6.61
C GLU A 120 8.95 -12.48 6.62
N PHE A 121 9.45 -11.54 5.79
CA PHE A 121 8.85 -10.21 5.64
C PHE A 121 7.42 -10.24 5.06
N LEU A 122 7.01 -11.36 4.45
CA LEU A 122 5.66 -11.57 3.91
C LEU A 122 4.68 -12.15 4.95
N GLU A 123 5.19 -12.63 6.08
CA GLU A 123 4.43 -13.42 7.04
C GLU A 123 3.50 -12.56 7.93
N SER A 124 3.59 -11.23 7.82
CA SER A 124 2.77 -10.35 8.65
C SER A 124 2.48 -9.00 8.01
N ASN A 125 1.24 -8.85 7.52
CA ASN A 125 0.50 -7.57 7.57
C ASN A 125 0.04 -7.29 9.03
N THR A 126 0.90 -7.51 10.01
CA THR A 126 0.65 -7.10 11.40
C THR A 126 0.85 -5.60 11.45
N ALA A 127 -0.14 -4.87 11.99
CA ALA A 127 -0.02 -3.43 12.19
C ALA A 127 1.26 -3.14 12.99
N LEU A 128 2.07 -2.19 12.51
CA LEU A 128 3.30 -1.78 13.18
C LEU A 128 2.96 -1.33 14.61
N SER A 129 3.79 -1.72 15.59
CA SER A 129 3.68 -1.15 16.94
C SER A 129 3.96 0.36 16.91
N ILE A 130 3.43 1.09 17.89
CA ILE A 130 3.61 2.55 18.02
C ILE A 130 5.11 2.91 18.05
N GLU A 131 5.94 2.10 18.71
CA GLU A 131 7.39 2.31 18.80
C GLU A 131 8.10 2.12 17.46
N GLN A 132 7.73 1.09 16.70
CA GLN A 132 8.28 0.83 15.37
C GLN A 132 7.93 1.96 14.41
N GLU A 133 6.70 2.48 14.46
CA GLU A 133 6.25 3.58 13.63
C GLU A 133 6.99 4.90 13.96
N ASN A 134 7.18 5.19 15.25
CA ASN A 134 7.94 6.37 15.69
C ASN A 134 9.40 6.31 15.22
N ARG A 135 10.03 5.14 15.29
CA ARG A 135 11.39 4.94 14.76
C ARG A 135 11.45 5.14 13.26
N LEU A 136 10.47 4.65 12.51
CA LEU A 136 10.38 4.86 11.06
C LEU A 136 10.22 6.34 10.71
N LYS A 137 9.41 7.09 11.46
CA LYS A 137 9.29 8.55 11.31
C LYS A 137 10.60 9.28 11.60
N GLN A 138 11.32 8.89 12.65
CA GLN A 138 12.65 9.47 12.98
C GLN A 138 13.68 9.22 11.87
N MET A 139 13.57 8.10 11.16
CA MET A 139 14.42 7.75 10.03
C MET A 139 13.94 8.38 8.70
N GLY A 140 12.89 9.20 8.70
CA GLY A 140 12.37 9.88 7.51
C GLY A 140 11.49 9.01 6.62
N ALA A 141 11.03 7.85 7.09
CA ALA A 141 10.15 6.97 6.32
C ALA A 141 8.70 7.48 6.32
N THR A 142 8.11 7.64 5.14
CA THR A 142 6.70 7.99 4.99
C THR A 142 5.81 6.78 5.25
N VAL A 143 5.25 6.68 6.44
CA VAL A 143 4.27 5.63 6.79
C VAL A 143 2.87 6.11 6.41
N ARG A 144 2.26 5.47 5.41
CA ARG A 144 0.87 5.78 4.98
C ARG A 144 -0.12 5.32 6.05
N ASN A 145 -1.13 6.13 6.35
CA ASN A 145 -2.20 5.87 7.35
C ASN A 145 -1.73 5.73 8.82
N ALA A 146 -0.47 6.03 9.11
CA ALA A 146 0.13 6.13 10.44
C ALA A 146 -0.71 6.90 11.47
N GLY A 147 -1.11 8.13 11.12
CA GLY A 147 -1.81 9.03 12.03
C GLY A 147 -3.15 8.48 12.54
N SER A 148 -3.97 7.95 11.63
CA SER A 148 -5.30 7.42 11.97
C SER A 148 -5.24 6.16 12.82
N TYR A 149 -4.22 5.31 12.61
CA TYR A 149 -4.02 4.10 13.43
C TYR A 149 -3.54 4.47 14.85
N ILE A 150 -2.53 5.32 14.97
CA ILE A 150 -2.03 5.79 16.28
C ILE A 150 -3.12 6.53 17.06
N GLU A 151 -3.90 7.39 16.41
CA GLU A 151 -5.01 8.11 17.04
C GLU A 151 -6.06 7.14 17.60
N ARG A 152 -6.41 6.10 16.83
CA ARG A 152 -7.34 5.06 17.27
C ARG A 152 -6.81 4.25 18.45
N LEU A 153 -5.50 3.94 18.46
CA LEU A 153 -4.88 3.25 19.59
C LEU A 153 -4.91 4.11 20.87
N LYS A 154 -4.56 5.39 20.77
CA LYS A 154 -4.62 6.32 21.90
C LYS A 154 -6.03 6.49 22.45
N MET A 155 -7.02 6.67 21.56
CA MET A 155 -8.43 6.74 21.95
C MET A 155 -8.92 5.47 22.65
N ASN A 156 -8.44 4.29 22.22
CA ASN A 156 -8.78 3.04 22.89
C ASN A 156 -8.13 2.94 24.28
N GLU A 157 -6.87 3.34 24.43
CA GLU A 157 -6.19 3.38 25.74
C GLU A 157 -6.89 4.32 26.72
N GLU A 158 -7.33 5.49 26.26
CA GLU A 158 -8.11 6.43 27.08
C GLU A 158 -9.47 5.85 27.48
N ARG A 159 -10.16 5.17 26.55
CA ARG A 159 -11.41 4.48 26.83
C ARG A 159 -11.25 3.36 27.85
N GLU A 160 -10.16 2.59 27.75
CA GLU A 160 -9.86 1.51 28.68
C GLU A 160 -9.60 2.05 30.09
N LYS A 161 -8.76 3.08 30.24
CA LYS A 161 -8.53 3.74 31.55
C LYS A 161 -9.82 4.32 32.16
N MET A 162 -10.69 4.90 31.33
CA MET A 162 -11.99 5.36 31.80
C MET A 162 -12.89 4.19 32.24
N ALA A 163 -12.92 3.10 31.49
CA ALA A 163 -13.68 1.90 31.85
C ALA A 163 -13.17 1.28 33.15
N GLU A 164 -11.86 1.15 33.34
CA GLU A 164 -11.23 0.70 34.58
C GLU A 164 -11.63 1.58 35.77
N THR A 165 -11.60 2.91 35.58
CA THR A 165 -11.98 3.86 36.64
C THR A 165 -13.46 3.74 37.01
N VAL A 166 -14.34 3.47 36.04
CA VAL A 166 -15.78 3.28 36.27
C VAL A 166 -16.04 1.95 36.94
N MET A 167 -15.45 0.86 36.44
CA MET A 167 -15.57 -0.48 37.01
C MET A 167 -15.00 -0.56 38.44
N GLY A 168 -13.91 0.17 38.72
CA GLY A 168 -13.35 0.27 40.08
C GLY A 168 -14.26 0.98 41.09
N LYS A 169 -15.27 1.72 40.64
CA LYS A 169 -16.29 2.39 41.49
C LYS A 169 -17.59 1.59 41.63
N MET A 170 -17.75 0.51 40.86
CA MET A 170 -18.95 -0.33 40.90
C MET A 170 -18.92 -1.28 42.11
N SER A 171 -20.10 -1.63 42.61
CA SER A 171 -20.22 -2.69 43.63
C SER A 171 -19.99 -4.08 43.02
N VAL A 172 -19.77 -5.09 43.87
CA VAL A 172 -19.55 -6.47 43.42
C VAL A 172 -20.77 -7.00 42.66
N GLU A 173 -21.98 -6.63 43.06
CA GLU A 173 -23.23 -7.00 42.40
C GLU A 173 -23.32 -6.36 41.01
N GLN A 174 -22.99 -5.08 40.89
CA GLN A 174 -23.00 -4.36 39.60
C GLN A 174 -21.96 -4.93 38.63
N LEU A 175 -20.79 -5.32 39.12
CA LEU A 175 -19.76 -5.98 38.32
C LEU A 175 -20.21 -7.38 37.86
N SER A 176 -20.89 -8.14 38.73
CA SER A 176 -21.47 -9.44 38.40
C SER A 176 -22.56 -9.33 37.33
N ASP A 177 -23.43 -8.32 37.43
CA ASP A 177 -24.47 -8.05 36.43
C ASP A 177 -23.85 -7.63 35.08
N LEU A 178 -22.83 -6.77 35.10
CA LEU A 178 -22.11 -6.34 33.90
C LEU A 178 -21.41 -7.52 33.20
N LEU A 179 -20.80 -8.43 33.96
CA LEU A 179 -20.17 -9.63 33.43
C LEU A 179 -21.20 -10.57 32.79
N SER A 180 -22.33 -10.77 33.47
CA SER A 180 -23.44 -11.59 32.99
C SER A 180 -24.02 -11.04 31.69
N PHE A 181 -24.16 -9.71 31.61
CA PHE A 181 -24.59 -9.02 30.39
C PHE A 181 -23.59 -9.23 29.23
N TYR A 182 -22.28 -9.09 29.47
CA TYR A 182 -21.26 -9.32 28.45
C TYR A 182 -21.26 -10.76 27.93
N HIS A 183 -21.47 -11.73 28.83
CA HIS A 183 -21.56 -13.14 28.45
C HIS A 183 -22.79 -13.41 27.58
N MET A 184 -23.95 -12.86 27.96
CA MET A 184 -25.19 -12.96 27.19
C MET A 184 -25.04 -12.33 25.79
N MET A 185 -24.42 -11.15 25.68
CA MET A 185 -24.11 -10.56 24.37
C MET A 185 -23.19 -11.45 23.53
N GLY A 186 -22.13 -12.00 24.14
CA GLY A 186 -21.22 -12.92 23.46
C GLY A 186 -21.94 -14.14 22.90
N GLN A 187 -22.85 -14.72 23.68
CA GLN A 187 -23.65 -15.87 23.25
C GLN A 187 -24.60 -15.51 22.10
N VAL A 188 -25.36 -14.41 22.22
CA VAL A 188 -26.30 -13.96 21.17
C VAL A 188 -25.57 -13.62 19.87
N CYS A 189 -24.42 -12.94 19.95
CA CYS A 189 -23.61 -12.64 18.77
C CYS A 189 -23.05 -13.92 18.12
N SER A 190 -22.61 -14.89 18.92
CA SER A 190 -22.11 -16.17 18.41
C SER A 190 -23.22 -16.95 17.69
N GLU A 191 -24.40 -17.06 18.31
CA GLU A 191 -25.56 -17.70 17.71
C GLU A 191 -26.01 -17.02 16.40
N LEU A 192 -25.94 -15.68 16.34
CA LEU A 192 -26.28 -14.93 15.13
C LEU A 192 -25.26 -15.18 14.01
N LEU A 193 -23.96 -15.18 14.35
CA LEU A 193 -22.89 -15.47 13.40
C LEU A 193 -22.98 -16.90 12.88
N GLU A 194 -23.25 -17.88 13.74
CA GLU A 194 -23.45 -19.28 13.37
C GLU A 194 -24.67 -19.47 12.48
N ARG A 195 -25.81 -18.83 12.79
CA ARG A 195 -26.99 -18.83 11.91
C ARG A 195 -26.68 -18.24 10.54
N LYS A 196 -25.93 -17.15 10.50
CA LYS A 196 -25.53 -16.52 9.24
C LYS A 196 -24.61 -17.44 8.43
N LEU A 197 -23.65 -18.10 9.08
CA LEU A 197 -22.76 -19.09 8.45
C LEU A 197 -23.53 -20.30 7.91
N ASN A 198 -24.45 -20.86 8.69
CA ASN A 198 -25.26 -22.02 8.30
C ASN A 198 -26.29 -21.67 7.22
N GLY A 199 -26.80 -20.43 7.20
CA GLY A 199 -27.66 -19.91 6.13
C GLY A 199 -26.93 -19.79 4.79
N PHE A 200 -25.63 -19.46 4.78
CA PHE A 200 -24.82 -19.49 3.56
C PHE A 200 -24.56 -20.90 3.04
N VAL A 201 -24.48 -21.91 3.93
CA VAL A 201 -24.28 -23.32 3.54
C VAL A 201 -25.54 -23.93 2.94
N HIS A 202 -26.74 -23.53 3.38
CA HIS A 202 -28.01 -24.04 2.82
C HIS A 202 -28.54 -23.27 1.59
N GLY A 203 -27.98 -22.10 1.26
CA GLY A 203 -28.40 -21.28 0.11
C GLY A 203 -27.67 -21.54 -1.22
N ILE A 204 -26.67 -22.44 -1.23
CA ILE A 204 -25.88 -22.78 -2.45
C ILE A 204 -26.36 -24.12 -3.07
N GLY A 205 -27.37 -24.76 -2.48
CA GLY A 205 -27.91 -26.07 -2.90
C GLY A 205 -29.33 -26.04 -3.48
N SER A 206 -29.77 -24.95 -4.11
CA SER A 206 -31.03 -24.90 -4.86
C SER A 206 -30.87 -24.12 -6.15
#